data_AF-Q2FM16-F1
#
_entry.id   AF-Q2FM16-F1
#
_cell.length_a   1.000
_cell.length_b   1.000
_cell.length_c   1.000
_cell.angle_alpha   90.00
_cell.angle_beta   90.00
_cell.angle_gamma   90.00
#
_symmetry.space_group_name_H-M   'P 1'
#
loop_
_entity.id
_entity.type
_entity.pdbx_description
1 polymer ?
#
loop_
_entity_poly.entity_id
_entity_poly.type
_entity_poly.pdbx_seq_one_letter_code
_entity_poly.pdbx_strand_id
1 'polypeptide(L)'
;MPENTVLIVEDDEIIARVLISILRDGGFIVHTPVNSGEQVLEQVAVEKPDVVLMDIDLPGVMSGIEAAAQLFNIFSIPVIFVTGHDEKKIFEKAMSSTPFGFLIKPVNPSLLYCAIKVSLNLCDRIRQTTEGKKAGLSPSMWVQIADSSHPVIIINSDHAILWMNQAAEECIEERSSALFLKDIRQALRLLCPDLDISPDFFRSHDESGMQLCVGSGQEERQYIITARPIMNMFGTYSGSFITITKPS
;
A
#
# COMPACT_ATOMS: atom_id res chain seq x y z
N MET A 1 16.36 12.43 -19.16
CA MET A 1 16.23 11.36 -18.15
C MET A 1 14.75 11.06 -18.02
N PRO A 2 14.31 9.84 -17.66
CA PRO A 2 12.89 9.65 -17.34
C PRO A 2 12.53 10.62 -16.21
N GLU A 3 11.41 11.33 -16.37
CA GLU A 3 10.91 12.25 -15.35
C GLU A 3 10.38 11.41 -14.20
N ASN A 4 11.04 11.46 -13.04
CA ASN A 4 10.59 10.72 -11.88
C ASN A 4 9.28 11.32 -11.35
N THR A 5 8.33 10.46 -11.01
CA THR A 5 7.03 10.87 -10.51
C THR A 5 7.02 10.92 -8.98
N VAL A 6 6.38 11.95 -8.42
CA VAL A 6 6.33 12.22 -6.99
C VAL A 6 4.88 12.38 -6.56
N LEU A 7 4.50 11.72 -5.46
CA LEU A 7 3.25 12.00 -4.76
C LEU A 7 3.56 12.74 -3.45
N ILE A 8 2.76 13.75 -3.14
CA ILE A 8 2.85 14.54 -1.91
C ILE A 8 1.66 14.18 -1.02
N VAL A 9 1.93 13.95 0.25
CA VAL A 9 0.93 13.77 1.31
C VAL A 9 1.11 14.86 2.35
N GLU A 10 0.21 15.83 2.34
CA GLU A 10 0.30 17.07 3.11
C GLU A 10 -1.11 17.63 3.28
N ASP A 11 -1.51 17.95 4.50
CA ASP A 11 -2.82 18.55 4.79
C ASP A 11 -2.84 20.07 4.64
N ASP A 12 -1.69 20.74 4.77
CA ASP A 12 -1.55 22.16 4.47
C ASP A 12 -1.39 22.41 2.95
N GLU A 13 -2.45 22.91 2.32
CA GLU A 13 -2.46 23.23 0.88
C GLU A 13 -1.37 24.21 0.45
N ILE A 14 -0.96 25.14 1.33
CA ILE A 14 0.09 26.12 1.01
C ILE A 14 1.43 25.40 0.96
N ILE A 15 1.72 24.56 1.95
CA ILE A 15 2.96 23.76 1.97
C ILE A 15 2.99 22.80 0.77
N ALA A 16 1.87 22.12 0.47
CA ALA A 16 1.77 21.24 -0.68
C ALA A 16 2.07 21.98 -1.99
N ARG A 17 1.51 23.18 -2.19
CA ARG A 17 1.78 24.03 -3.37
C ARG A 17 3.24 24.47 -3.47
N VAL A 18 3.87 24.81 -2.35
CA VAL A 18 5.30 25.15 -2.31
C VAL A 18 6.14 23.95 -2.74
N LEU A 19 5.86 22.75 -2.19
CA LEU A 19 6.56 21.52 -2.58
C LEU A 19 6.34 21.18 -4.06
N ILE A 20 5.11 21.32 -4.59
CA ILE A 20 4.83 21.14 -6.02
C ILE A 20 5.70 22.08 -6.86
N SER A 21 5.78 23.36 -6.51
CA SER A 21 6.58 24.34 -7.26
C SER A 21 8.05 23.94 -7.27
N ILE A 22 8.61 23.62 -6.09
CA ILE A 22 9.99 23.18 -5.95
C ILE A 22 10.24 21.93 -6.82
N LEU A 23 9.40 20.91 -6.72
CA LEU A 23 9.56 19.68 -7.49
C LEU A 23 9.47 19.89 -9.01
N ARG A 24 8.53 20.71 -9.47
CA ARG A 24 8.40 21.03 -10.90
C ARG A 24 9.61 21.79 -11.43
N ASP A 25 10.15 22.74 -10.65
CA ASP A 25 11.40 23.43 -10.99
C ASP A 25 12.60 22.46 -11.06
N GLY A 26 12.55 21.38 -10.27
CA GLY A 26 13.51 20.28 -10.30
C GLY A 26 13.33 19.27 -11.45
N GLY A 27 12.30 19.42 -12.29
CA GLY A 27 11.99 18.53 -13.41
C GLY A 27 11.26 17.23 -13.01
N PHE A 28 10.60 17.19 -11.85
CA PHE A 28 9.78 16.06 -11.41
C PHE A 28 8.33 16.21 -11.89
N ILE A 29 7.69 15.09 -12.23
CA ILE A 29 6.23 15.05 -12.43
C ILE A 29 5.59 14.88 -11.04
N VAL A 30 4.61 15.72 -10.72
CA VAL A 30 3.93 15.66 -9.42
C VAL A 30 2.48 15.25 -9.63
N HIS A 31 2.07 14.13 -9.03
CA HIS A 31 0.67 13.68 -9.01
C HIS A 31 -0.20 14.60 -8.15
N THR A 32 -1.52 14.43 -8.24
CA THR A 32 -2.47 15.14 -7.38
C THR A 32 -2.14 14.84 -5.91
N PRO A 33 -1.85 15.85 -5.07
CA PRO A 33 -1.57 15.64 -3.66
C PRO A 33 -2.78 15.06 -2.93
N VAL A 34 -2.50 14.31 -1.88
CA VAL A 34 -3.49 13.79 -0.93
C VAL A 34 -3.23 14.38 0.45
N ASN A 35 -4.23 14.36 1.32
CA ASN A 35 -4.16 15.07 2.63
C ASN A 35 -4.34 14.15 3.84
N SER A 36 -4.33 12.83 3.66
CA SER A 36 -4.42 11.87 4.77
C SER A 36 -3.64 10.59 4.49
N GLY A 37 -3.30 9.87 5.57
CA GLY A 37 -2.58 8.59 5.50
C GLY A 37 -3.38 7.49 4.79
N GLU A 38 -4.72 7.55 4.86
CA GLU A 38 -5.61 6.61 4.20
C GLU A 38 -5.64 6.81 2.68
N GLN A 39 -5.76 8.07 2.24
CA GLN A 39 -5.83 8.41 0.82
C GLN A 39 -4.54 8.06 0.06
N VAL A 40 -3.37 8.14 0.71
CA VAL A 40 -2.11 7.87 0.02
C VAL A 40 -2.03 6.43 -0.48
N LEU A 41 -2.58 5.46 0.25
CA LEU A 41 -2.51 4.06 -0.12
C LEU A 41 -3.40 3.78 -1.35
N GLU A 42 -4.58 4.39 -1.39
CA GLU A 42 -5.46 4.37 -2.57
C GLU A 42 -4.79 5.03 -3.78
N GLN A 43 -4.23 6.23 -3.59
CA GLN A 43 -3.63 7.01 -4.67
C GLN A 43 -2.39 6.33 -5.25
N VAL A 44 -1.55 5.74 -4.39
CA VAL A 44 -0.36 5.01 -4.81
C VAL A 44 -0.69 3.78 -5.64
N ALA A 45 -1.78 3.08 -5.31
CA ALA A 45 -2.20 1.91 -6.07
C ALA A 45 -2.60 2.27 -7.52
N VAL A 46 -3.14 3.46 -7.73
CA VAL A 46 -3.57 3.96 -9.04
C VAL A 46 -2.41 4.62 -9.79
N GLU A 47 -1.78 5.61 -9.18
CA GLU A 47 -0.81 6.49 -9.83
C GLU A 47 0.61 5.92 -9.90
N LYS A 48 0.94 4.98 -9.02
CA LYS A 48 2.25 4.30 -8.94
C LYS A 48 3.45 5.29 -8.97
N PRO A 49 3.51 6.25 -8.04
CA PRO A 49 4.61 7.22 -7.99
C PRO A 49 5.95 6.53 -7.71
N ASP A 50 7.04 7.10 -8.21
CA ASP A 50 8.39 6.59 -7.92
C ASP A 50 8.81 6.84 -6.46
N VAL A 51 8.32 7.94 -5.86
CA VAL A 51 8.63 8.33 -4.47
C VAL A 51 7.46 9.10 -3.86
N VAL A 52 7.28 8.94 -2.55
CA VAL A 52 6.28 9.70 -1.77
C VAL A 52 6.99 10.66 -0.82
N LEU A 53 6.57 11.92 -0.84
CA LEU A 53 6.87 12.90 0.20
C LEU A 53 5.70 12.91 1.19
N MET A 54 6.01 12.66 2.46
CA MET A 54 5.00 12.38 3.49
C MET A 54 5.19 13.30 4.68
N ASP A 55 4.17 14.09 5.05
CA ASP A 55 4.14 14.67 6.39
C ASP A 55 3.89 13.57 7.43
N ILE A 56 4.49 13.73 8.60
CA ILE A 56 4.30 12.84 9.74
C ILE A 56 2.95 13.11 10.40
N ASP A 57 2.58 14.39 10.51
CA ASP A 57 1.45 14.87 11.30
C ASP A 57 0.19 15.02 10.45
N LEU A 58 -0.23 13.93 9.83
CA LEU A 58 -1.44 13.90 9.03
C LEU A 58 -2.70 13.81 9.91
N PRO A 59 -3.79 14.47 9.51
CA PRO A 59 -5.09 14.25 10.10
C PRO A 59 -5.62 12.86 9.71
N GLY A 60 -6.46 12.27 10.57
CA GLY A 60 -7.09 10.98 10.32
C GLY A 60 -6.81 9.95 11.40
N VAL A 61 -7.02 8.69 11.06
CA VAL A 61 -6.79 7.55 11.95
C VAL A 61 -5.37 7.00 11.77
N MET A 62 -4.85 7.07 10.54
CA MET A 62 -3.51 6.61 10.20
C MET A 62 -2.51 7.77 10.18
N SER A 63 -1.45 7.65 10.98
CA SER A 63 -0.34 8.60 10.97
C SER A 63 0.53 8.45 9.71
N GLY A 64 1.27 9.50 9.34
CA GLY A 64 2.20 9.44 8.21
C GLY A 64 3.29 8.35 8.36
N ILE A 65 3.68 8.05 9.60
CA ILE A 65 4.66 6.98 9.90
C ILE A 65 4.07 5.60 9.60
N GLU A 66 2.81 5.35 9.98
CA GLU A 66 2.12 4.09 9.69
C GLU A 66 1.87 3.94 8.19
N ALA A 67 1.44 5.01 7.52
CA ALA A 67 1.27 5.04 6.08
C ALA A 67 2.59 4.73 5.36
N ALA A 68 3.69 5.34 5.79
CA ALA A 68 5.02 5.11 5.20
C ALA A 68 5.47 3.65 5.31
N ALA A 69 5.25 3.02 6.46
CA ALA A 69 5.58 1.61 6.67
C ALA A 69 4.77 0.71 5.71
N GLN A 70 3.48 1.00 5.53
CA GLN A 70 2.64 0.24 4.60
C GLN A 70 3.06 0.46 3.14
N LEU A 71 3.33 1.70 2.75
CA LEU A 71 3.78 2.03 1.40
C LEU A 71 5.03 1.26 0.98
N PHE A 72 6.00 1.16 1.88
CA PHE A 72 7.21 0.42 1.59
C PHE A 72 6.98 -1.09 1.60
N ASN A 73 6.30 -1.63 2.61
CA ASN A 73 6.09 -3.09 2.73
C ASN A 73 5.19 -3.66 1.62
N ILE A 74 4.21 -2.89 1.16
CA ILE A 74 3.25 -3.31 0.14
C ILE A 74 3.81 -2.95 -1.24
N PHE A 75 3.99 -1.65 -1.52
CA PHE A 75 4.28 -1.16 -2.86
C PHE A 75 5.77 -1.06 -3.17
N SER A 76 6.65 -1.30 -2.19
CA SER A 76 8.09 -1.09 -2.31
C SER A 76 8.43 0.34 -2.79
N ILE A 77 7.62 1.33 -2.41
CA ILE A 77 7.84 2.73 -2.77
C ILE A 77 8.62 3.41 -1.63
N PRO A 78 9.73 4.10 -1.95
CA PRO A 78 10.47 4.83 -0.95
C PRO A 78 9.67 6.05 -0.47
N VAL A 79 9.67 6.25 0.84
CA VAL A 79 9.05 7.41 1.48
C VAL A 79 10.12 8.32 2.07
N ILE A 80 9.98 9.61 1.82
CA ILE A 80 10.77 10.68 2.43
C ILE A 80 9.84 11.47 3.33
N PHE A 81 10.16 11.54 4.62
CA PHE A 81 9.41 12.40 5.54
C PHE A 81 9.77 13.85 5.33
N VAL A 82 8.75 14.72 5.31
CA VAL A 82 8.88 16.16 5.23
C VAL A 82 8.03 16.76 6.35
N THR A 83 8.65 17.16 7.46
CA THR A 83 7.92 17.56 8.68
C THR A 83 8.41 18.90 9.24
N GLY A 84 7.54 19.62 9.94
CA GLY A 84 7.92 20.79 10.72
C GLY A 84 8.58 20.45 12.07
N HIS A 85 8.59 19.18 12.47
CA HIS A 85 9.08 18.75 13.76
C HIS A 85 10.60 18.48 13.77
N ASP A 86 11.31 19.09 14.72
CA ASP A 86 12.74 18.85 15.04
C ASP A 86 12.91 17.91 16.26
N GLU A 87 11.84 17.25 16.70
CA GLU A 87 11.90 16.46 17.92
C GLU A 87 12.58 15.10 17.68
N LYS A 88 13.66 14.85 18.42
CA LYS A 88 14.41 13.58 18.40
C LYS A 88 13.53 12.34 18.58
N LYS A 89 12.46 12.43 19.39
CA LYS A 89 11.52 11.31 19.60
C LYS A 89 10.73 10.96 18.34
N ILE A 90 10.31 11.96 17.58
CA ILE A 90 9.61 11.76 16.30
C ILE A 90 10.57 11.16 15.29
N PHE A 91 11.81 11.64 15.24
CA PHE A 91 12.86 11.06 14.42
C PHE A 91 13.11 9.57 14.75
N GLU A 92 13.27 9.22 16.03
CA GLU A 92 13.46 7.82 16.46
C GLU A 92 12.25 6.93 16.09
N LYS A 93 11.02 7.44 16.26
CA LYS A 93 9.81 6.72 15.85
C LYS A 93 9.73 6.56 14.33
N ALA A 94 10.00 7.61 13.58
CA ALA A 94 10.05 7.56 12.12
C ALA A 94 11.12 6.58 11.63
N MET A 95 12.28 6.50 12.28
CA MET A 95 13.34 5.56 11.90
C MET A 95 12.95 4.09 12.04
N SER A 96 11.99 3.76 12.92
CA SER A 96 11.44 2.41 13.00
C SER A 96 10.67 1.97 11.75
N SER A 97 10.18 2.93 10.94
CA SER A 97 9.52 2.67 9.64
C SER A 97 10.49 2.57 8.46
N THR A 98 11.81 2.61 8.71
CA THR A 98 12.86 2.56 7.68
C THR A 98 12.66 3.55 6.51
N PRO A 99 12.45 4.85 6.78
CA PRO A 99 12.27 5.83 5.72
C PRO A 99 13.55 6.00 4.93
N PHE A 100 13.37 6.32 3.65
CA PHE A 100 14.47 6.51 2.70
C PHE A 100 15.03 7.94 2.74
N GLY A 101 14.39 8.84 3.49
CA GLY A 101 14.87 10.19 3.76
C GLY A 101 14.03 10.90 4.81
N PHE A 102 14.60 11.94 5.40
CA PHE A 102 13.95 12.80 6.37
C PHE A 102 14.40 14.24 6.14
N LEU A 103 13.45 15.17 5.99
CA LEU A 103 13.68 16.58 5.75
C LEU A 103 12.83 17.42 6.70
N ILE A 104 13.44 18.48 7.24
CA ILE A 104 12.77 19.43 8.12
C ILE A 104 12.30 20.62 7.28
N LYS A 105 11.05 21.06 7.49
CA LYS A 105 10.48 22.27 6.90
C LYS A 105 11.11 23.51 7.57
N PRO A 106 11.44 24.60 6.83
CA PRO A 106 11.26 24.77 5.40
C PRO A 106 12.29 23.99 4.58
N VAL A 107 11.83 23.34 3.52
CA VAL A 107 12.66 22.43 2.73
C VAL A 107 13.61 23.20 1.82
N ASN A 108 14.90 22.84 1.88
CA ASN A 108 15.88 23.31 0.90
C ASN A 108 15.72 22.52 -0.41
N PRO A 109 15.48 23.18 -1.56
CA PRO A 109 15.27 22.50 -2.85
C PRO A 109 16.38 21.52 -3.23
N SER A 110 17.64 21.92 -3.09
CA SER A 110 18.79 21.09 -3.43
C SER A 110 18.87 19.84 -2.56
N LEU A 111 18.54 19.96 -1.27
CA LEU A 111 18.47 18.80 -0.37
C LEU A 111 17.31 17.87 -0.74
N LEU A 112 16.15 18.42 -1.10
CA LEU A 112 15.00 17.64 -1.53
C LEU A 112 15.32 16.80 -2.77
N TYR A 113 15.91 17.42 -3.80
CA TYR A 113 16.27 16.71 -5.02
C TYR A 113 17.31 15.62 -4.77
N CYS A 114 18.29 15.89 -3.90
CA CYS A 114 19.28 14.90 -3.49
C CYS A 114 18.63 13.75 -2.72
N ALA A 115 17.75 14.05 -1.78
CA ALA A 115 17.04 13.04 -1.00
C ALA A 115 16.22 12.12 -1.90
N ILE A 116 15.48 12.67 -2.88
CA ILE A 116 14.73 11.88 -3.87
C ILE A 116 15.66 11.00 -4.71
N LYS A 117 16.75 11.54 -5.24
CA LYS A 117 17.68 10.73 -6.04
C LYS A 117 18.32 9.61 -5.22
N VAL A 118 18.69 9.89 -3.98
CA VAL A 118 19.30 8.90 -3.08
C VAL A 118 18.26 7.84 -2.69
N SER A 119 17.02 8.22 -2.38
CA SER A 119 15.95 7.30 -1.99
C SER A 119 15.62 6.32 -3.12
N LEU A 120 15.48 6.82 -4.36
CA LEU A 120 15.22 5.99 -5.54
C LEU A 120 16.36 4.99 -5.78
N ASN A 121 17.61 5.47 -5.78
CA ASN A 121 18.78 4.60 -5.97
C ASN A 121 18.91 3.54 -4.86
N LEU A 122 18.65 3.90 -3.60
CA LEU A 122 18.65 2.96 -2.47
C LEU A 122 17.52 1.95 -2.62
N CYS A 123 16.33 2.39 -3.00
CA CYS A 123 15.18 1.52 -3.20
C CYS A 123 15.45 0.51 -4.32
N ASP A 124 15.99 0.96 -5.45
CA ASP A 124 16.39 0.09 -6.55
C ASP A 124 17.48 -0.89 -6.14
N ARG A 125 18.46 -0.47 -5.35
CA ARG A 125 19.46 -1.38 -4.79
C ARG A 125 18.82 -2.41 -3.87
N ILE A 126 17.96 -2.00 -2.94
CA ILE A 126 17.25 -2.92 -2.03
C ILE A 126 16.39 -3.90 -2.82
N ARG A 127 15.69 -3.45 -3.86
CA ARG A 127 14.96 -4.31 -4.81
C ARG A 127 15.89 -5.31 -5.50
N GLN A 128 17.14 -4.93 -5.77
CA GLN A 128 18.16 -5.78 -6.41
C GLN A 128 18.93 -6.68 -5.43
N THR A 129 19.14 -6.28 -4.17
CA THR A 129 20.04 -6.97 -3.22
C THR A 129 19.33 -7.81 -2.15
N THR A 130 18.06 -7.58 -1.85
CA THR A 130 17.47 -8.19 -0.64
C THR A 130 16.86 -9.56 -0.92
N GLU A 131 15.76 -9.65 -1.66
CA GLU A 131 14.97 -10.89 -1.71
C GLU A 131 14.09 -10.92 -2.97
N GLY A 132 14.63 -10.60 -4.14
CA GLY A 132 13.90 -10.61 -5.43
C GLY A 132 13.25 -11.95 -5.83
N LYS A 133 13.23 -12.96 -4.94
CA LYS A 133 12.61 -14.28 -5.12
C LYS A 133 11.80 -14.81 -3.91
N LYS A 134 11.89 -14.23 -2.70
CA LYS A 134 11.37 -14.90 -1.48
C LYS A 134 10.04 -14.37 -0.91
N ALA A 135 9.67 -13.11 -1.14
CA ALA A 135 8.38 -12.56 -0.67
C ALA A 135 7.30 -12.43 -1.76
N GLY A 136 7.56 -12.94 -2.98
CA GLY A 136 6.49 -13.24 -3.94
C GLY A 136 5.82 -12.06 -4.63
N LEU A 137 6.40 -10.85 -4.64
CA LEU A 137 5.86 -9.72 -5.39
C LEU A 137 6.95 -8.80 -5.92
N SER A 138 7.32 -8.99 -7.18
CA SER A 138 8.07 -7.96 -7.89
C SER A 138 7.14 -6.80 -8.28
N PRO A 139 7.64 -5.57 -8.48
CA PRO A 139 6.87 -4.48 -9.09
C PRO A 139 6.16 -4.87 -10.41
N SER A 140 6.76 -5.78 -11.21
CA SER A 140 6.11 -6.36 -12.39
C SER A 140 4.92 -7.27 -12.06
N MET A 141 4.98 -7.99 -10.95
CA MET A 141 3.89 -8.84 -10.47
C MET A 141 2.73 -8.02 -9.92
N TRP A 142 3.02 -6.88 -9.28
CA TRP A 142 2.00 -5.91 -8.84
C TRP A 142 1.15 -5.39 -9.99
N VAL A 143 1.79 -5.00 -11.11
CA VAL A 143 1.08 -4.58 -12.33
C VAL A 143 0.21 -5.72 -12.88
N GLN A 144 0.75 -6.95 -12.91
CA GLN A 144 -0.01 -8.13 -13.35
C GLN A 144 -1.20 -8.47 -12.44
N ILE A 145 -1.07 -8.24 -11.13
CA ILE A 145 -2.13 -8.47 -10.15
C ILE A 145 -3.23 -7.41 -10.25
N ALA A 146 -2.86 -6.14 -10.44
CA ALA A 146 -3.79 -5.03 -10.63
C ALA A 146 -4.64 -5.19 -11.90
N ASP A 147 -4.01 -5.59 -13.00
CA ASP A 147 -4.70 -5.80 -14.29
C ASP A 147 -5.25 -7.24 -14.45
N SER A 148 -5.14 -8.06 -13.41
CA SER A 148 -5.64 -9.44 -13.44
C SER A 148 -7.16 -9.47 -13.46
N SER A 149 -7.73 -10.32 -14.32
CA SER A 149 -9.15 -10.68 -14.29
C SER A 149 -9.54 -11.54 -13.08
N HIS A 150 -8.56 -11.99 -12.28
CA HIS A 150 -8.81 -12.74 -11.06
C HIS A 150 -8.94 -11.76 -9.88
N PRO A 151 -10.02 -11.84 -9.08
CA PRO A 151 -10.16 -11.09 -7.84
C PRO A 151 -8.96 -11.28 -6.91
N VAL A 152 -8.28 -10.18 -6.59
CA VAL A 152 -7.20 -10.14 -5.60
C VAL A 152 -7.46 -9.04 -4.57
N ILE A 153 -7.29 -9.39 -3.30
CA ILE A 153 -7.40 -8.49 -2.15
C ILE A 153 -6.13 -8.64 -1.32
N ILE A 154 -5.68 -7.54 -0.74
CA ILE A 154 -4.47 -7.49 0.05
C ILE A 154 -4.83 -7.00 1.42
N ILE A 155 -4.33 -7.70 2.42
CA ILE A 155 -4.62 -7.43 3.82
C ILE A 155 -3.32 -7.24 4.60
N ASN A 156 -3.36 -6.46 5.67
CA ASN A 156 -2.23 -6.34 6.60
C ASN A 156 -2.20 -7.48 7.62
N SER A 157 -1.26 -7.40 8.56
CA SER A 157 -1.10 -8.38 9.64
C SER A 157 -2.32 -8.50 10.57
N ASP A 158 -3.16 -7.47 10.61
CA ASP A 158 -4.37 -7.37 11.43
C ASP A 158 -5.63 -7.70 10.63
N HIS A 159 -5.47 -8.24 9.42
CA HIS A 159 -6.56 -8.64 8.51
C HIS A 159 -7.38 -7.46 7.93
N ALA A 160 -6.88 -6.24 8.06
CA ALA A 160 -7.49 -5.06 7.45
C ALA A 160 -7.16 -5.00 5.95
N ILE A 161 -8.14 -4.73 5.11
CA ILE A 161 -7.99 -4.59 3.66
C ILE A 161 -7.18 -3.34 3.36
N LEU A 162 -6.08 -3.51 2.65
CA LEU A 162 -5.21 -2.44 2.19
C LEU A 162 -5.51 -2.06 0.76
N TRP A 163 -5.95 -3.03 -0.05
CA TRP A 163 -6.23 -2.81 -1.46
C TRP A 163 -6.98 -3.99 -2.06
N MET A 164 -7.74 -3.74 -3.13
CA MET A 164 -8.30 -4.76 -4.00
C MET A 164 -8.24 -4.33 -5.46
N ASN A 165 -8.11 -5.28 -6.38
CA ASN A 165 -8.20 -4.99 -7.81
C ASN A 165 -9.65 -4.83 -8.27
N GLN A 166 -9.83 -4.32 -9.50
CA GLN A 166 -11.16 -4.12 -10.08
C GLN A 166 -11.97 -5.42 -10.11
N ALA A 167 -11.34 -6.56 -10.43
CA ALA A 167 -12.01 -7.85 -10.43
C ALA A 167 -12.56 -8.23 -9.03
N ALA A 168 -11.86 -7.88 -7.95
CA ALA A 168 -12.34 -8.07 -6.59
C ALA A 168 -13.44 -7.09 -6.20
N GLU A 169 -13.37 -5.83 -6.64
CA GLU A 169 -14.49 -4.88 -6.47
C GLU A 169 -15.77 -5.42 -7.14
N GLU A 170 -15.67 -5.87 -8.39
CA GLU A 170 -16.78 -6.47 -9.14
C GLU A 170 -17.27 -7.76 -8.50
N CYS A 171 -16.37 -8.56 -7.94
CA CYS A 171 -16.73 -9.81 -7.27
C CYS A 171 -17.50 -9.56 -5.97
N ILE A 172 -17.02 -8.65 -5.13
CA ILE A 172 -17.62 -8.33 -3.82
C ILE A 172 -18.83 -7.39 -3.97
N GLU A 173 -18.99 -6.76 -5.14
CA GLU A 173 -19.99 -5.74 -5.43
C GLU A 173 -19.83 -4.50 -4.52
N GLU A 174 -18.58 -4.19 -4.13
CA GLU A 174 -18.21 -3.02 -3.33
C GLU A 174 -16.90 -2.40 -3.81
N ARG A 175 -16.74 -1.10 -3.53
CA ARG A 175 -15.55 -0.35 -3.93
C ARG A 175 -14.40 -0.58 -2.93
N SER A 176 -13.16 -0.58 -3.43
CA SER A 176 -11.96 -0.70 -2.60
C SER A 176 -11.93 0.35 -1.49
N SER A 177 -12.30 1.60 -1.80
CA SER A 177 -12.33 2.70 -0.84
C SER A 177 -13.37 2.51 0.27
N ALA A 178 -14.48 1.82 0.00
CA ALA A 178 -15.50 1.54 1.00
C ALA A 178 -15.07 0.44 1.99
N LEU A 179 -14.17 -0.44 1.56
CA LEU A 179 -13.67 -1.58 2.34
C LEU A 179 -12.26 -1.36 2.88
N PHE A 180 -11.61 -0.27 2.52
CA PHE A 180 -10.28 0.10 2.98
C PHE A 180 -10.22 0.18 4.52
N LEU A 181 -9.17 -0.44 5.08
CA LEU A 181 -8.93 -0.67 6.51
C LEU A 181 -10.02 -1.44 7.26
N LYS A 182 -11.08 -1.90 6.59
CA LYS A 182 -12.03 -2.82 7.21
C LYS A 182 -11.47 -4.22 7.24
N ASP A 183 -11.93 -5.00 8.20
CA ASP A 183 -11.57 -6.39 8.32
C ASP A 183 -12.05 -7.17 7.08
N ILE A 184 -11.17 -7.95 6.47
CA ILE A 184 -11.47 -8.77 5.28
C ILE A 184 -12.68 -9.68 5.46
N ARG A 185 -12.94 -10.17 6.67
CA ARG A 185 -14.10 -11.01 6.96
C ARG A 185 -15.40 -10.26 6.72
N GLN A 186 -15.43 -8.94 6.87
CA GLN A 186 -16.59 -8.12 6.53
C GLN A 186 -16.84 -8.13 5.02
N ALA A 187 -15.80 -7.95 4.21
CA ALA A 187 -15.92 -8.01 2.76
C ALA A 187 -16.33 -9.41 2.27
N LEU A 188 -15.75 -10.47 2.83
CA LEU A 188 -16.12 -11.83 2.46
C LEU A 188 -17.55 -12.21 2.90
N ARG A 189 -18.08 -11.60 3.96
CA ARG A 189 -19.48 -11.77 4.36
C ARG A 189 -20.49 -11.15 3.41
N LEU A 190 -20.08 -10.18 2.60
CA LEU A 190 -20.93 -9.66 1.52
C LEU A 190 -21.15 -10.73 0.44
N LEU A 191 -20.14 -11.57 0.20
CA LEU A 191 -20.28 -12.75 -0.66
C LEU A 191 -21.09 -13.84 0.04
N CYS A 192 -20.72 -14.20 1.27
CA CYS A 192 -21.34 -15.30 2.03
C CYS A 192 -21.72 -14.81 3.44
N PRO A 193 -22.99 -14.45 3.70
CA PRO A 193 -23.39 -13.84 4.99
C PRO A 193 -23.09 -14.71 6.22
N ASP A 194 -23.20 -16.03 6.09
CA ASP A 194 -23.00 -17.01 7.17
C ASP A 194 -21.53 -17.44 7.33
N LEU A 195 -20.61 -16.71 6.69
CA LEU A 195 -19.20 -17.06 6.65
C LEU A 195 -18.53 -16.96 8.02
N ASP A 196 -17.97 -18.09 8.46
CA ASP A 196 -17.10 -18.20 9.63
C ASP A 196 -15.70 -18.66 9.21
N ILE A 197 -14.75 -17.72 9.23
CA ILE A 197 -13.34 -17.94 8.89
C ILE A 197 -12.48 -17.65 10.12
N SER A 198 -11.67 -18.64 10.51
CA SER A 198 -10.64 -18.46 11.53
C SER A 198 -9.59 -17.43 11.06
N PRO A 199 -9.14 -16.49 11.92
CA PRO A 199 -8.05 -15.56 11.59
C PRO A 199 -6.77 -16.24 11.08
N ASP A 200 -6.51 -17.47 11.55
CA ASP A 200 -5.33 -18.25 11.16
C ASP A 200 -5.35 -18.67 9.68
N PHE A 201 -6.53 -18.75 9.06
CA PHE A 201 -6.68 -19.05 7.64
C PHE A 201 -5.84 -18.09 6.80
N PHE A 202 -5.93 -16.79 7.11
CA PHE A 202 -5.23 -15.75 6.37
C PHE A 202 -3.71 -15.83 6.50
N ARG A 203 -3.20 -16.51 7.53
CA ARG A 203 -1.76 -16.72 7.76
C ARG A 203 -1.25 -18.04 7.15
N SER A 204 -2.16 -18.89 6.66
CA SER A 204 -1.85 -20.21 6.13
C SER A 204 -1.41 -20.17 4.65
N HIS A 205 -0.61 -21.14 4.23
CA HIS A 205 -0.25 -21.36 2.82
C HIS A 205 -1.14 -22.44 2.17
N ASP A 206 -2.43 -22.50 2.54
CA ASP A 206 -3.29 -23.56 2.04
C ASP A 206 -3.62 -23.36 0.55
N GLU A 207 -2.92 -24.09 -0.32
CA GLU A 207 -3.13 -24.08 -1.76
C GLU A 207 -4.47 -24.72 -2.16
N SER A 208 -5.08 -25.54 -1.30
CA SER A 208 -6.39 -26.13 -1.58
C SER A 208 -7.52 -25.10 -1.48
N GLY A 209 -7.29 -24.02 -0.73
CA GLY A 209 -8.24 -22.94 -0.52
C GLY A 209 -9.48 -23.35 0.27
N MET A 210 -10.17 -22.35 0.80
CA MET A 210 -11.47 -22.54 1.44
C MET A 210 -12.57 -22.42 0.39
N GLN A 211 -13.36 -23.48 0.21
CA GLN A 211 -14.57 -23.45 -0.62
C GLN A 211 -15.73 -22.82 0.15
N LEU A 212 -16.34 -21.80 -0.45
CA LEU A 212 -17.54 -21.13 0.03
C LEU A 212 -18.67 -21.35 -0.97
N CYS A 213 -19.85 -21.72 -0.46
CA CYS A 213 -21.09 -21.74 -1.23
C CYS A 213 -21.94 -20.52 -0.87
N VAL A 214 -22.50 -19.86 -1.88
CA VAL A 214 -23.39 -18.71 -1.74
C VAL A 214 -24.70 -18.99 -2.46
N GLY A 215 -25.81 -18.97 -1.72
CA GLY A 215 -27.17 -19.11 -2.24
C GLY A 215 -27.91 -20.36 -1.76
N SER A 216 -29.18 -20.48 -2.14
CA SER A 216 -29.98 -21.70 -1.95
C SER A 216 -30.79 -21.97 -3.24
N GLY A 217 -30.72 -23.20 -3.77
CA GLY A 217 -31.44 -23.59 -4.99
C GLY A 217 -30.62 -23.50 -6.29
N GLN A 218 -31.25 -23.13 -7.41
CA GLN A 218 -30.65 -23.18 -8.76
C GLN A 218 -29.61 -22.09 -9.08
N GLU A 219 -29.35 -21.14 -8.17
CA GLU A 219 -28.33 -20.08 -8.31
C GLU A 219 -27.22 -20.20 -7.24
N GLU A 220 -26.75 -21.41 -6.99
CA GLU A 220 -25.64 -21.65 -6.06
C GLU A 220 -24.32 -21.20 -6.70
N ARG A 221 -23.74 -20.10 -6.20
CA ARG A 221 -22.41 -19.62 -6.62
C ARG A 221 -21.38 -20.19 -5.67
N GLN A 222 -20.46 -21.00 -6.17
CA GLN A 222 -19.31 -21.46 -5.40
C GLN A 222 -18.11 -20.54 -5.62
N TYR A 223 -17.34 -20.33 -4.56
CA TYR A 223 -16.09 -19.58 -4.57
C TYR A 223 -15.00 -20.39 -3.87
N ILE A 224 -13.78 -20.34 -4.38
CA ILE A 224 -12.58 -20.82 -3.68
C ILE A 224 -11.79 -19.57 -3.28
N ILE A 225 -11.55 -19.43 -1.98
CA ILE A 225 -10.71 -18.39 -1.42
C ILE A 225 -9.36 -19.01 -1.05
N THR A 226 -8.26 -18.41 -1.51
CA THR A 226 -6.92 -18.79 -1.04
C THR A 226 -6.26 -17.61 -0.37
N ALA A 227 -5.45 -17.88 0.65
CA ALA A 227 -4.59 -16.91 1.29
C ALA A 227 -3.13 -17.28 1.03
N ARG A 228 -2.31 -16.29 0.69
CA ARG A 228 -0.85 -16.42 0.57
C ARG A 228 -0.19 -15.36 1.42
N PRO A 229 0.50 -15.71 2.51
CA PRO A 229 1.09 -14.74 3.42
C PRO A 229 2.25 -14.00 2.76
N ILE A 230 2.33 -12.72 3.09
CA ILE A 230 3.36 -11.76 2.71
C ILE A 230 4.27 -11.60 3.92
N MET A 231 5.56 -11.84 3.70
CA MET A 231 6.60 -11.66 4.71
C MET A 231 7.32 -10.33 4.43
N ASN A 232 7.61 -9.56 5.47
CA ASN A 232 8.49 -8.41 5.34
C ASN A 232 9.96 -8.84 5.21
N MET A 233 10.85 -7.87 5.00
CA MET A 233 12.31 -8.09 4.85
C MET A 233 13.00 -8.74 6.06
N PHE A 234 12.32 -8.81 7.21
CA PHE A 234 12.82 -9.45 8.42
C PHE A 234 12.27 -10.87 8.60
N GLY A 235 11.53 -11.40 7.63
CA GLY A 235 10.89 -12.71 7.72
C GLY A 235 9.73 -12.75 8.72
N THR A 236 9.15 -11.59 9.06
CA THR A 236 7.94 -11.49 9.87
C THR A 236 6.70 -11.29 9.01
N TYR A 237 5.58 -11.89 9.42
CA TYR A 237 4.31 -11.79 8.71
C TYR A 237 3.82 -10.34 8.67
N SER A 238 3.54 -9.84 7.47
CA SER A 238 3.13 -8.45 7.22
C SER A 238 1.71 -8.33 6.67
N GLY A 239 1.10 -9.44 6.25
CA GLY A 239 -0.17 -9.43 5.54
C GLY A 239 -0.33 -10.63 4.63
N SER A 240 -1.34 -10.63 3.77
CA SER A 240 -1.59 -11.72 2.82
C SER A 240 -2.22 -11.24 1.52
N PHE A 241 -1.98 -12.01 0.45
CA PHE A 241 -2.81 -12.02 -0.74
C PHE A 241 -3.98 -12.94 -0.55
N ILE A 242 -5.16 -12.42 -0.80
CA ILE A 242 -6.39 -13.18 -0.87
C ILE A 242 -6.80 -13.23 -2.33
N THR A 243 -7.03 -14.41 -2.86
CA THR A 243 -7.64 -14.56 -4.19
C THR A 243 -8.99 -15.21 -4.06
N ILE A 244 -9.93 -14.81 -4.92
CA ILE A 244 -11.27 -15.37 -4.97
C ILE A 244 -11.50 -15.89 -6.38
N THR A 245 -11.77 -17.19 -6.52
CA THR A 245 -12.00 -17.83 -7.81
C THR A 245 -13.33 -18.55 -7.82
N LYS A 246 -14.01 -18.58 -8.98
CA LYS A 246 -15.21 -19.42 -9.15
C LYS A 246 -14.77 -20.79 -9.67
N PRO A 247 -15.24 -21.92 -9.12
CA PRO A 247 -15.00 -23.24 -9.70
C PRO A 247 -15.50 -23.30 -11.14
N SER A 248 -14.75 -23.99 -11.99
CA SER A 248 -15.05 -24.22 -13.41
C SER A 248 -16.20 -25.20 -13.60
#